data_AF-K0NI53-F1
#
_entry.id   AF-K0NI53-F1
#
_cell.length_a   1.000
_cell.length_b   1.000
_cell.length_c   1.000
_cell.angle_alpha   90.00
_cell.angle_beta   90.00
_cell.angle_gamma   90.00
#
_symmetry.space_group_name_H-M   'P 1'
#
loop_
_entity.id
_entity.type
_entity.pdbx_description
1 polymer ?
#
loop_
_entity_poly.entity_id
_entity_poly.type
_entity_poly.pdbx_seq_one_letter_code
_entity_poly.pdbx_strand_id
1 'polypeptide(L)'
;MENKRIIFFALMVLSGIALLAFSGCGKKGPPLPPEIKGQKIAAPFDLKYKVVDNEITLSWNHKIDAETAFVKPDSFEVFMAKKTFEACEGCPFEFKPAGTVFMPFMEFATGIQKGFKYYFRVQAIGDDGMRSEHSTTVQFEYK
;
A
#
# COMPACT_ATOMS: atom_id res chain seq x y z
N MET A 1 24.07 -47.05 41.30
CA MET A 1 22.96 -46.64 40.39
C MET A 1 22.67 -45.15 40.44
N GLU A 2 23.05 -44.44 41.51
CA GLU A 2 22.81 -43.01 41.74
C GLU A 2 23.53 -42.09 40.73
N ASN A 3 24.82 -42.32 40.48
CA ASN A 3 25.63 -41.49 39.58
C ASN A 3 25.14 -41.49 38.12
N LYS A 4 24.56 -42.60 37.64
CA LYS A 4 24.01 -42.67 36.27
C LYS A 4 22.75 -41.82 36.10
N ARG A 5 21.90 -41.70 37.14
CA ARG A 5 20.71 -40.83 37.11
C ARG A 5 21.12 -39.36 37.16
N ILE A 6 22.10 -38.99 38.00
CA ILE A 6 22.60 -37.61 38.10
C ILE A 6 23.23 -37.16 36.78
N ILE A 7 24.03 -38.01 36.13
CA ILE A 7 24.62 -37.72 34.81
C ILE A 7 23.52 -37.56 33.74
N PHE A 8 22.48 -38.39 33.77
CA PHE A 8 21.36 -38.28 32.81
C PHE A 8 20.57 -36.98 32.98
N PHE A 9 20.27 -36.59 34.22
CA PHE A 9 19.61 -35.31 34.51
C PHE A 9 20.46 -34.11 34.11
N ALA A 10 21.77 -34.15 34.37
CA ALA A 10 22.69 -33.09 33.96
C ALA A 10 22.74 -32.94 32.42
N LEU A 11 22.76 -34.05 31.67
CA LEU A 11 22.71 -34.05 30.21
C LEU A 11 21.39 -33.50 29.66
N MET A 12 20.26 -33.80 30.30
CA MET A 12 18.95 -33.29 29.89
C MET A 12 18.83 -31.78 30.11
N VAL A 13 19.35 -31.27 31.23
CA VAL A 13 19.37 -29.83 31.55
C VAL A 13 20.29 -29.07 30.60
N LEU A 14 21.48 -29.61 30.31
CA LEU A 14 22.44 -28.98 29.38
C LEU A 14 21.88 -28.91 27.95
N SER A 15 21.16 -29.95 27.51
CA SER A 15 20.48 -29.99 26.22
C SER A 15 19.32 -28.97 26.12
N GLY A 16 18.56 -28.79 27.21
CA GLY A 16 17.48 -27.80 27.27
C GLY A 16 17.97 -26.34 27.17
N ILE A 17 19.11 -26.02 27.79
CA ILE A 17 19.72 -24.67 27.75
C ILE A 17 20.26 -24.34 26.36
N ALA A 18 20.80 -25.33 25.63
CA ALA A 18 21.32 -25.14 24.28
C ALA A 18 20.21 -24.76 23.27
N LEU A 19 18.98 -25.25 23.44
CA LEU A 19 17.87 -24.96 22.52
C LEU A 19 17.32 -23.54 22.67
N LEU A 20 17.43 -22.91 23.85
CA LEU A 20 16.95 -21.55 24.07
C LEU A 20 17.91 -20.48 23.51
N ALA A 21 19.21 -20.77 23.44
CA ALA A 21 20.24 -19.83 23.01
C ALA A 21 20.26 -19.54 21.49
N PHE A 22 19.58 -20.36 20.66
CA PHE A 22 19.53 -20.17 19.20
C PHE A 22 18.21 -19.55 18.69
N SER A 23 17.28 -19.18 19.57
CA SER A 23 16.00 -18.58 19.18
C SER A 23 16.08 -17.06 19.10
N GLY A 24 16.63 -16.52 18.01
CA GLY A 24 16.39 -15.12 17.64
C GLY A 24 17.48 -14.42 16.85
N CYS A 25 17.61 -14.73 15.55
CA CYS A 25 18.31 -13.86 14.61
C CYS A 25 17.29 -13.09 13.78
N GLY A 26 16.64 -12.10 14.39
CA GLY A 26 15.79 -11.15 13.67
C GLY A 26 16.65 -10.05 13.08
N LYS A 27 16.92 -10.08 11.77
CA LYS A 27 17.46 -8.90 11.07
C LYS A 27 16.38 -7.83 11.07
N LYS A 28 16.57 -6.78 11.88
CA LYS A 28 15.85 -5.53 11.69
C LYS A 28 16.16 -5.05 10.27
N GLY A 29 15.13 -4.60 9.55
CA GLY A 29 15.32 -3.99 8.24
C GLY A 29 16.27 -2.78 8.34
N PRO A 30 16.91 -2.39 7.21
CA PRO A 30 17.64 -1.14 7.17
C PRO A 30 16.73 0.03 7.62
N PRO A 31 17.29 1.07 8.26
CA PRO A 31 16.50 2.24 8.65
C PRO A 31 15.90 2.90 7.40
N LEU A 32 14.72 3.51 7.56
CA LEU A 32 14.13 4.31 6.48
C LEU A 32 15.10 5.45 6.13
N PRO A 33 15.33 5.73 4.83
CA PRO A 33 16.15 6.86 4.43
C PRO A 33 15.56 8.15 4.99
N PRO A 34 16.41 9.12 5.40
CA PRO A 34 15.94 10.39 5.93
C PRO A 34 15.12 11.14 4.88
N GLU A 35 13.97 11.70 5.29
CA GLU A 35 13.18 12.57 4.43
C GLU A 35 13.93 13.88 4.20
N ILE A 36 14.37 14.12 2.97
CA ILE A 36 15.00 15.37 2.57
C ILE A 36 13.89 16.36 2.20
N LYS A 37 13.87 17.51 2.89
CA LYS A 37 12.90 18.59 2.63
C LYS A 37 12.95 18.99 1.15
N GLY A 38 11.78 19.07 0.52
CA GLY A 38 11.64 19.51 -0.86
C GLY A 38 11.88 18.45 -1.94
N GLN A 39 12.10 17.18 -1.58
CA GLN A 39 12.25 16.06 -2.53
C GLN A 39 11.01 15.14 -2.61
N LYS A 40 9.90 15.54 -1.98
CA LYS A 40 8.66 14.77 -1.95
C LYS A 40 7.58 15.43 -2.81
N ILE A 41 6.75 14.58 -3.41
CA ILE A 41 5.51 15.01 -4.08
C ILE A 41 4.36 14.80 -3.10
N ALA A 42 3.49 15.81 -2.98
CA ALA A 42 2.33 15.71 -2.11
C ALA A 42 1.35 14.65 -2.65
N ALA A 43 0.72 13.89 -1.76
CA ALA A 43 -0.29 12.92 -2.17
C ALA A 43 -1.56 13.65 -2.64
N PRO A 44 -2.24 13.16 -3.69
CA PRO A 44 -3.58 13.61 -4.03
C PRO A 44 -4.54 13.40 -2.86
N PHE A 45 -5.45 14.33 -2.65
CA PHE A 45 -6.43 14.27 -1.55
C PHE A 45 -7.84 14.56 -2.05
N ASP A 46 -8.83 14.33 -1.19
CA ASP A 46 -10.27 14.46 -1.50
C ASP A 46 -10.70 13.70 -2.77
N LEU A 47 -10.20 12.48 -2.95
CA LEU A 47 -10.65 11.61 -4.04
C LEU A 47 -12.14 11.33 -3.89
N LYS A 48 -12.90 11.66 -4.94
CA LYS A 48 -14.35 11.49 -5.04
C LYS A 48 -14.69 10.78 -6.32
N TYR A 49 -15.89 10.22 -6.38
CA TYR A 49 -16.40 9.58 -7.58
C TYR A 49 -17.85 9.95 -7.86
N LYS A 50 -18.22 9.87 -9.13
CA LYS A 50 -19.59 9.93 -9.61
C LYS A 50 -19.80 8.80 -10.61
N VAL A 51 -20.90 8.08 -10.48
CA VAL A 51 -21.29 7.02 -11.42
C VAL A 51 -22.45 7.53 -12.27
N VAL A 52 -22.33 7.39 -13.58
CA VAL A 52 -23.40 7.65 -14.55
C VAL A 52 -23.43 6.48 -15.52
N ASP A 53 -24.56 5.79 -15.59
CA ASP A 53 -24.71 4.54 -16.36
C ASP A 53 -23.60 3.53 -16.05
N ASN A 54 -22.80 3.15 -17.03
CA ASN A 54 -21.68 2.20 -16.88
C ASN A 54 -20.32 2.89 -16.86
N GLU A 55 -20.27 4.16 -16.50
CA GLU A 55 -19.04 4.94 -16.39
C GLU A 55 -18.89 5.51 -14.98
N ILE A 56 -17.66 5.47 -14.47
CA ILE A 56 -17.26 6.19 -13.27
C ILE A 56 -16.33 7.33 -13.64
N THR A 57 -16.63 8.51 -13.10
CA THR A 57 -15.73 9.66 -13.11
C THR A 57 -15.15 9.84 -11.72
N LEU A 58 -13.82 9.81 -11.63
CA LEU A 58 -13.04 10.14 -10.45
C LEU A 58 -12.60 11.60 -10.53
N SER A 59 -12.61 12.30 -9.39
CA SER A 59 -12.08 13.65 -9.26
C SER A 59 -11.29 13.78 -7.95
N TRP A 60 -10.20 14.53 -7.96
CA TRP A 60 -9.36 14.73 -6.78
C TRP A 60 -8.79 16.15 -6.75
N ASN A 61 -8.14 16.49 -5.64
CA ASN A 61 -7.37 17.71 -5.49
C ASN A 61 -5.89 17.39 -5.27
N HIS A 62 -5.03 18.35 -5.60
CA HIS A 62 -3.60 18.29 -5.29
C HIS A 62 -3.08 19.68 -4.93
N LYS A 63 -2.26 19.76 -3.89
CA LYS A 63 -1.64 20.99 -3.42
C LYS A 63 -0.21 20.70 -3.00
N ILE A 64 0.72 21.51 -3.50
CA ILE A 64 2.12 21.48 -3.12
C ILE A 64 2.26 21.99 -1.69
N ASP A 65 3.05 21.30 -0.87
CA ASP A 65 3.46 21.75 0.46
C ASP A 65 4.88 22.31 0.36
N ALA A 66 5.02 23.62 0.55
CA ALA A 66 6.31 24.29 0.38
C ALA A 66 7.39 23.85 1.39
N GLU A 67 6.99 23.29 2.52
CA GLU A 67 7.92 22.87 3.58
C GLU A 67 8.30 21.40 3.47
N THR A 68 7.35 20.54 3.10
CA THR A 68 7.53 19.08 3.16
C THR A 68 7.48 18.40 1.80
N ALA A 69 6.71 18.94 0.83
CA ALA A 69 6.46 18.29 -0.46
C ALA A 69 6.34 19.32 -1.60
N PHE A 70 7.49 19.93 -1.91
CA PHE A 70 7.62 21.06 -2.84
C PHE A 70 7.58 20.66 -4.33
N VAL A 71 7.80 19.39 -4.65
CA VAL A 71 7.89 18.93 -6.04
C VAL A 71 6.50 18.94 -6.68
N LYS A 72 6.39 19.60 -7.83
CA LYS A 72 5.18 19.60 -8.65
C LYS A 72 5.12 18.28 -9.46
N PRO A 73 3.96 17.61 -9.51
CA PRO A 73 3.79 16.45 -10.36
C PRO A 73 3.60 16.84 -11.83
N ASP A 74 3.97 15.93 -12.73
CA ASP A 74 3.68 16.01 -14.16
C ASP A 74 2.37 15.32 -14.49
N SER A 75 2.05 14.27 -13.74
CA SER A 75 0.87 13.44 -13.97
C SER A 75 0.38 12.74 -12.70
N PHE A 76 -0.77 12.10 -12.81
CA PHE A 76 -1.37 11.26 -11.79
C PHE A 76 -1.63 9.87 -12.35
N GLU A 77 -1.18 8.84 -11.66
CA GLU A 77 -1.50 7.45 -11.99
C GLU A 77 -2.70 7.00 -11.16
N VAL A 78 -3.74 6.55 -11.86
CA VAL A 78 -4.97 6.04 -11.26
C VAL A 78 -4.88 4.53 -11.18
N PHE A 79 -5.11 3.97 -10.01
CA PHE A 79 -5.13 2.53 -9.78
C PHE A 79 -6.55 2.06 -9.49
N MET A 80 -6.89 0.89 -10.03
CA MET A 80 -8.16 0.22 -9.83
C MET A 80 -7.94 -1.20 -9.34
N ALA A 81 -8.74 -1.62 -8.38
CA ALA A 81 -8.97 -3.03 -8.11
C ALA A 81 -10.48 -3.33 -8.15
N LYS A 82 -10.82 -4.56 -8.54
CA LYS A 82 -12.20 -5.04 -8.54
C LYS A 82 -12.30 -6.40 -7.88
N LYS A 83 -13.38 -6.61 -7.13
CA LYS A 83 -13.73 -7.90 -6.51
C LYS A 83 -15.15 -8.28 -6.88
N THR A 84 -15.39 -9.55 -7.14
CA THR A 84 -16.76 -10.09 -7.22
C THR A 84 -17.40 -10.07 -5.83
N PHE A 85 -18.73 -10.06 -5.77
CA PHE A 85 -19.45 -10.17 -4.49
C PHE A 85 -19.25 -11.53 -3.80
N GLU A 86 -18.88 -12.57 -4.55
CA GLU A 86 -18.60 -13.92 -4.06
C GLU A 86 -17.14 -14.11 -3.61
N ALA A 87 -16.31 -13.06 -3.71
CA ALA A 87 -14.91 -13.16 -3.31
C ALA A 87 -14.78 -13.48 -1.82
N CYS A 88 -13.86 -14.39 -1.49
CA CYS A 88 -13.57 -14.80 -0.12
C CYS A 88 -13.12 -13.64 0.77
N GLU A 89 -13.54 -13.69 2.04
CA GLU A 89 -13.13 -12.74 3.07
C GLU A 89 -11.62 -12.85 3.31
N GLY A 90 -10.92 -11.72 3.35
CA GLY A 90 -9.46 -11.68 3.54
C GLY A 90 -8.62 -12.01 2.31
N CYS A 91 -9.22 -12.36 1.17
CA CYS A 91 -8.45 -12.68 -0.03
C CYS A 91 -7.73 -11.44 -0.57
N PRO A 92 -6.40 -11.52 -0.82
CA PRO A 92 -5.63 -10.40 -1.32
C PRO A 92 -6.13 -10.00 -2.69
N PHE A 93 -6.07 -8.70 -2.97
CA PHE A 93 -6.43 -8.15 -4.26
C PHE A 93 -5.41 -7.08 -4.65
N GLU A 94 -5.13 -7.04 -5.94
CA GLU A 94 -4.09 -6.19 -6.48
C GLU A 94 -4.72 -4.95 -7.14
N PHE A 95 -4.12 -3.81 -6.84
CA PHE A 95 -4.37 -2.57 -7.56
C PHE A 95 -3.59 -2.58 -8.87
N LYS A 96 -4.31 -2.48 -9.99
CA LYS A 96 -3.71 -2.38 -11.33
C LYS A 96 -3.81 -0.95 -11.85
N PRO A 97 -2.84 -0.47 -12.63
CA PRO A 97 -2.96 0.81 -13.33
C PRO A 97 -4.22 0.81 -14.21
N ALA A 98 -5.05 1.83 -14.05
CA ALA A 98 -6.25 2.06 -14.84
C ALA A 98 -6.03 3.15 -15.90
N GLY A 99 -5.14 4.10 -15.61
CA GLY A 99 -4.77 5.17 -16.54
C GLY A 99 -3.88 6.22 -15.90
N THR A 100 -3.40 7.13 -16.73
CA THR A 100 -2.56 8.27 -16.34
C THR A 100 -3.22 9.57 -16.78
N VAL A 101 -3.26 10.56 -15.90
CA VAL A 101 -3.85 11.88 -16.15
C VAL A 101 -2.76 12.94 -16.01
N PHE A 102 -2.46 13.65 -17.10
CA PHE A 102 -1.46 14.71 -17.09
C PHE A 102 -2.01 16.00 -16.50
N MET A 103 -1.14 16.78 -15.86
CA MET A 103 -1.50 18.13 -15.40
C MET A 103 -1.99 19.00 -16.56
N PRO A 104 -2.95 19.91 -16.34
CA PRO A 104 -3.55 20.29 -15.05
C PRO A 104 -4.83 19.51 -14.71
N PHE A 105 -5.15 18.43 -15.44
CA PHE A 105 -6.39 17.69 -15.24
C PHE A 105 -6.37 16.91 -13.92
N MET A 106 -7.51 16.89 -13.25
CA MET A 106 -7.71 16.23 -11.95
C MET A 106 -8.92 15.27 -11.99
N GLU A 107 -9.28 14.83 -13.19
CA GLU A 107 -10.43 13.97 -13.43
C GLU A 107 -10.03 12.80 -14.33
N PHE A 108 -10.63 11.64 -14.05
CA PHE A 108 -10.42 10.41 -14.83
C PHE A 108 -11.74 9.66 -14.97
N ALA A 109 -12.10 9.28 -16.20
CA ALA A 109 -13.28 8.49 -16.49
C ALA A 109 -12.89 7.09 -16.98
N THR A 110 -13.63 6.07 -16.54
CA THR A 110 -13.46 4.70 -17.03
C THR A 110 -14.75 3.90 -16.95
N GLY A 111 -14.85 2.85 -17.77
CA GLY A 111 -15.98 1.95 -17.79
C GLY A 111 -16.01 1.00 -16.59
N ILE A 112 -17.19 0.77 -16.05
CA ILE A 112 -17.46 -0.16 -14.94
C ILE A 112 -18.56 -1.16 -15.32
N GLN A 113 -18.56 -2.30 -14.64
CA GLN A 113 -19.49 -3.40 -14.84
C GLN A 113 -20.21 -3.71 -13.52
N LYS A 114 -21.48 -4.06 -13.62
CA LYS A 114 -22.26 -4.53 -12.48
C LYS A 114 -21.71 -5.86 -11.97
N GLY A 115 -22.00 -6.19 -10.71
CA GLY A 115 -21.55 -7.42 -10.08
C GLY A 115 -20.20 -7.31 -9.34
N PHE A 116 -19.65 -6.09 -9.22
CA PHE A 116 -18.32 -5.87 -8.64
C PHE A 116 -18.32 -4.82 -7.53
N LYS A 117 -17.40 -5.01 -6.58
CA LYS A 117 -16.91 -3.98 -5.67
C LYS A 117 -15.64 -3.39 -6.25
N TYR A 118 -15.62 -2.08 -6.43
CA TYR A 118 -14.49 -1.36 -6.99
C TYR A 118 -13.74 -0.60 -5.90
N TYR A 119 -12.43 -0.51 -6.08
CA TYR A 119 -11.51 0.24 -5.23
C TYR A 119 -10.64 1.12 -6.11
N PHE A 120 -10.55 2.40 -5.80
CA PHE A 120 -9.75 3.36 -6.53
C PHE A 120 -8.84 4.16 -5.61
N ARG A 121 -7.62 4.42 -6.09
CA ARG A 121 -6.66 5.32 -5.44
C ARG A 121 -5.81 5.98 -6.51
N VAL A 122 -5.29 7.17 -6.20
CA VAL A 122 -4.51 7.97 -7.14
C VAL A 122 -3.15 8.30 -6.52
N GLN A 123 -2.09 8.28 -7.32
CA GLN A 123 -0.74 8.66 -6.92
C GLN A 123 -0.22 9.74 -7.87
N ALA A 124 0.47 10.75 -7.33
CA ALA A 124 1.10 11.78 -8.14
C ALA A 124 2.49 11.30 -8.60
N ILE A 125 2.81 11.58 -9.87
CA ILE A 125 4.05 11.21 -10.54
C ILE A 125 4.73 12.50 -10.99
N GLY A 126 6.00 12.66 -10.67
CA GLY A 126 6.83 13.78 -11.13
C GLY A 126 8.04 13.30 -11.92
N ASP A 127 8.93 14.24 -12.19
CA ASP A 127 10.18 14.01 -12.92
C ASP A 127 11.00 12.85 -12.32
N ASP A 128 11.76 12.19 -13.19
CA ASP A 128 12.67 11.08 -12.84
C ASP A 128 12.00 9.91 -12.10
N GLY A 129 10.68 9.75 -12.26
CA GLY A 129 9.93 8.64 -11.69
C GLY A 129 9.64 8.81 -10.19
N MET A 130 9.76 10.03 -9.65
CA MET A 130 9.32 10.35 -8.30
C MET A 130 7.82 10.08 -8.14
N ARG A 131 7.43 9.52 -6.99
CA ARG A 131 6.06 9.13 -6.69
C ARG A 131 5.66 9.63 -5.31
N SER A 132 4.45 10.18 -5.20
CA SER A 132 3.85 10.51 -3.90
C SER A 132 3.38 9.26 -3.17
N GLU A 133 2.87 9.42 -1.94
CA GLU A 133 1.96 8.42 -1.39
C GLU A 133 0.65 8.34 -2.19
N HIS A 134 -0.12 7.27 -1.99
CA HIS A 134 -1.45 7.17 -2.58
C HIS A 134 -2.46 8.05 -1.82
N SER A 135 -3.50 8.50 -2.52
CA SER A 135 -4.70 9.06 -1.91
C SER A 135 -5.38 8.04 -0.99
N THR A 136 -6.31 8.52 -0.16
CA THR A 136 -7.29 7.63 0.47
C THR A 136 -8.01 6.81 -0.60
N THR A 137 -8.17 5.51 -0.34
CA THR A 137 -8.89 4.61 -1.25
C THR A 137 -10.38 4.88 -1.16
N VAL A 138 -11.03 5.13 -2.29
CA VAL A 138 -12.49 5.12 -2.38
C VAL A 138 -12.98 3.75 -2.80
N GLN A 139 -14.10 3.31 -2.23
CA GLN A 139 -14.72 2.03 -2.56
C GLN A 139 -16.21 2.21 -2.83
N PHE A 140 -16.75 1.40 -3.74
CA PHE A 140 -18.19 1.32 -3.97
C PHE A 140 -18.60 -0.03 -4.54
N GLU A 141 -19.86 -0.38 -4.35
CA GLU A 141 -20.49 -1.59 -4.89
C GLU A 141 -21.37 -1.21 -6.08
N TYR A 142 -21.14 -1.81 -7.25
CA TYR A 142 -21.99 -1.60 -8.41
C TYR A 142 -22.79 -2.87 -8.70
N LYS A 143 -24.09 -2.81 -8.39
CA LYS A 143 -25.04 -3.94 -8.47
C LYS A 143 -25.87 -3.88 -9.74
#